data_AF-A0A920PKN8-F1
#
_entry.id   AF-A0A920PKN8-F1
#
_cell.length_a   1.000
_cell.length_b   1.000
_cell.length_c   1.000
_cell.angle_alpha   90.00
_cell.angle_beta   90.00
_cell.angle_gamma   90.00
#
_symmetry.space_group_name_H-M   'P 1'
#
loop_
_entity.id
_entity.type
_entity.pdbx_description
1 polymer ?
#
loop_
_entity_poly.entity_id
_entity_poly.type
_entity_poly.pdbx_seq_one_letter_code
_entity_poly.pdbx_strand_id
1 'polypeptide(L)'
;MMNQVLHHLPDQAEDGWPLHHQVLKECARVLRPGGVLIINSCTHEQLEKGFWFYELIPNARTAVMRKIIPEKELDALICGVGLTLNDRLVDLNGVLQGESYFDAEAVLDYAWRKGDSIWTLASDHELQTALTQVTELAAKNQLQSFMQRYDADRPALGQTSFSVAIKN
;
A
#
# COMPACT_ATOMS: atom_id res chain seq x y z
N MET A 1 12.78 9.94 6.08
CA MET A 1 12.03 8.87 5.38
C MET A 1 10.57 9.00 5.75
N MET A 2 9.68 8.84 4.78
CA MET A 2 8.24 8.71 4.99
C MET A 2 7.87 7.25 4.71
N ASN A 3 7.26 6.57 5.67
CA ASN A 3 7.01 5.14 5.58
C ASN A 3 5.51 4.85 5.66
N GLN A 4 4.85 4.66 4.51
CA GLN A 4 3.43 4.29 4.46
C GLN A 4 2.52 5.31 5.18
N VAL A 5 2.74 6.61 4.94
CA VAL A 5 2.00 7.69 5.63
C VAL A 5 1.28 8.68 4.73
N LEU A 6 1.68 8.81 3.44
CA LEU A 6 1.12 9.83 2.56
C LEU A 6 -0.39 9.62 2.31
N HIS A 7 -0.84 8.37 2.23
CA HIS A 7 -2.25 8.03 2.03
C HIS A 7 -3.16 8.34 3.23
N HIS A 8 -2.62 8.84 4.34
CA HIS A 8 -3.41 9.37 5.46
C HIS A 8 -3.78 10.85 5.27
N LEU A 9 -3.16 11.54 4.30
CA LEU A 9 -3.53 12.91 3.98
C LEU A 9 -4.94 12.92 3.37
N PRO A 10 -5.84 13.81 3.82
CA PRO A 10 -7.22 13.87 3.32
C PRO A 10 -7.33 14.55 1.95
N ASP A 11 -6.43 14.24 1.03
CA ASP A 11 -6.48 14.71 -0.35
C ASP A 11 -7.49 13.89 -1.18
N GLN A 12 -8.01 14.52 -2.21
CA GLN A 12 -8.74 13.85 -3.29
C GLN A 12 -7.91 13.94 -4.58
N ALA A 13 -7.91 12.88 -5.37
CA ALA A 13 -7.19 12.85 -6.65
C ALA A 13 -7.62 13.97 -7.61
N GLU A 14 -8.91 14.33 -7.56
CA GLU A 14 -9.53 15.37 -8.38
C GLU A 14 -8.96 16.78 -8.12
N ASP A 15 -8.43 17.01 -6.92
CA ASP A 15 -7.90 18.31 -6.49
C ASP A 15 -6.39 18.44 -6.74
N GLY A 16 -5.74 17.41 -7.30
CA GLY A 16 -4.31 17.43 -7.62
C GLY A 16 -3.38 17.31 -6.40
N TRP A 17 -3.84 16.66 -5.32
CA TRP A 17 -3.05 16.31 -4.13
C TRP A 17 -2.36 17.51 -3.41
N PRO A 18 -3.11 18.57 -3.05
CA PRO A 18 -2.54 19.78 -2.48
C PRO A 18 -1.81 19.55 -1.14
N LEU A 19 -2.27 18.63 -0.29
CA LEU A 19 -1.60 18.33 0.98
C LEU A 19 -0.34 17.49 0.77
N HIS A 20 -0.32 16.56 -0.19
CA HIS A 20 0.90 15.86 -0.59
C HIS A 20 1.94 16.88 -1.06
N HIS A 21 1.55 17.83 -1.92
CA HIS A 21 2.43 18.89 -2.38
C HIS A 21 2.96 19.74 -1.21
N GLN A 22 2.11 20.12 -0.26
CA GLN A 22 2.54 20.88 0.93
C GLN A 22 3.56 20.11 1.77
N VAL A 23 3.34 18.81 2.01
CA VAL A 23 4.27 17.97 2.76
C VAL A 23 5.62 17.83 2.03
N LEU A 24 5.58 17.56 0.73
CA LEU A 24 6.79 17.47 -0.09
C LEU A 24 7.57 18.79 -0.13
N LYS A 25 6.87 19.92 -0.19
CA LYS A 25 7.46 21.26 -0.12
C LYS A 25 8.18 21.48 1.22
N GLU A 26 7.58 21.05 2.32
CA GLU A 26 8.23 21.13 3.64
C GLU A 26 9.45 20.20 3.73
N CYS A 27 9.39 18.98 3.18
CA CYS A 27 10.56 18.12 3.07
C CYS A 27 11.70 18.80 2.28
N ALA A 28 11.38 19.36 1.12
CA ALA A 28 12.35 20.06 0.27
C ALA A 28 12.94 21.32 0.93
N ARG A 29 12.22 21.96 1.86
CA ARG A 29 12.68 23.12 2.63
C ARG A 29 13.67 22.74 3.73
N VAL A 30 13.45 21.63 4.43
CA VAL A 30 14.28 21.21 5.57
C VAL A 30 15.52 20.41 5.16
N LEU A 31 15.51 19.80 3.97
CA LEU A 31 16.67 19.10 3.44
C LEU A 31 17.77 20.09 3.03
N ARG A 32 19.00 19.83 3.48
CA ARG A 32 20.21 20.46 2.94
C ARG A 32 20.50 19.95 1.51
N PRO A 33 21.28 20.67 0.69
CA PRO A 33 21.84 20.14 -0.56
C PRO A 33 22.52 18.77 -0.35
N GLY A 34 22.26 17.83 -1.25
CA GLY A 34 22.64 16.42 -1.14
C GLY A 34 21.81 15.60 -0.14
N GLY A 35 20.83 16.19 0.53
CA GLY A 35 19.90 15.49 1.43
C GLY A 35 18.94 14.59 0.65
N VAL A 36 18.54 13.46 1.26
CA VAL A 36 17.72 12.44 0.61
C VAL A 36 16.34 12.36 1.25
N LEU A 37 15.29 12.43 0.42
CA LEU A 37 13.93 12.05 0.77
C LEU A 37 13.67 10.64 0.24
N ILE A 38 13.31 9.72 1.14
CA ILE A 38 12.85 8.37 0.79
C ILE A 38 11.37 8.27 1.17
N ILE A 39 10.54 7.88 0.21
CA ILE A 39 9.11 7.67 0.38
C ILE A 39 8.81 6.20 0.09
N ASN A 40 8.45 5.45 1.12
CA ASN A 40 7.87 4.11 0.97
C ASN A 40 6.35 4.24 0.83
N SER A 41 5.81 3.73 -0.29
CA SER A 41 4.38 3.65 -0.58
C SER A 41 4.08 2.38 -1.40
N CYS A 42 2.81 2.07 -1.56
CA CYS A 42 2.35 1.08 -2.54
C CYS A 42 1.97 1.78 -3.84
N THR A 43 2.20 1.14 -4.99
CA THR A 43 1.59 1.52 -6.27
C THR A 43 0.15 0.99 -6.35
N HIS A 44 -0.65 1.48 -7.30
CA HIS A 44 -1.98 0.92 -7.53
C HIS A 44 -1.91 -0.56 -7.93
N GLU A 45 -0.97 -0.95 -8.78
CA GLU A 45 -0.79 -2.35 -9.16
C GLU A 45 -0.40 -3.22 -7.95
N GLN A 46 0.46 -2.72 -7.06
CA GLN A 46 0.81 -3.40 -5.81
C GLN A 46 -0.40 -3.58 -4.88
N LEU A 47 -1.31 -2.61 -4.80
CA LEU A 47 -2.55 -2.76 -4.03
C LEU A 47 -3.52 -3.76 -4.69
N GLU A 48 -3.51 -3.86 -6.02
CA GLU A 48 -4.35 -4.81 -6.74
C GLU A 48 -3.88 -6.25 -6.60
N LYS A 49 -2.56 -6.48 -6.63
CA LYS A 49 -1.98 -7.82 -6.84
C LYS A 49 -0.90 -8.23 -5.82
N GLY A 50 -0.45 -7.32 -4.97
CA GLY A 50 0.60 -7.57 -3.96
C GLY A 50 0.06 -8.12 -2.63
N PHE A 51 -1.26 -8.08 -2.43
CA PHE A 51 -1.92 -8.48 -1.19
C PHE A 51 -3.07 -9.45 -1.50
N TRP A 52 -2.82 -10.75 -1.35
CA TRP A 52 -3.82 -11.78 -1.70
C TRP A 52 -5.15 -11.58 -0.97
N PHE A 53 -5.12 -11.10 0.28
CA PHE A 53 -6.31 -10.94 1.11
C PHE A 53 -7.15 -9.70 0.74
N TYR A 54 -6.63 -8.78 -0.08
CA TYR A 54 -7.42 -7.64 -0.55
C TYR A 54 -8.55 -8.07 -1.48
N GLU A 55 -8.42 -9.26 -2.11
CA GLU A 55 -9.51 -9.85 -2.89
C GLU A 55 -10.75 -10.15 -2.05
N LEU A 56 -10.60 -10.40 -0.75
CA LEU A 56 -11.72 -10.64 0.16
C LEU A 56 -12.53 -9.36 0.44
N ILE A 57 -11.95 -8.18 0.21
CA ILE A 57 -12.48 -6.87 0.60
C ILE A 57 -12.37 -5.86 -0.57
N PRO A 58 -12.99 -6.13 -1.73
CA PRO A 58 -12.79 -5.36 -2.96
C PRO A 58 -13.21 -3.89 -2.85
N ASN A 59 -14.20 -3.55 -2.01
CA ASN A 59 -14.59 -2.16 -1.80
C ASN A 59 -13.54 -1.43 -0.95
N ALA A 60 -13.03 -2.06 0.10
CA ALA A 60 -11.91 -1.53 0.89
C ALA A 60 -10.65 -1.32 0.02
N ARG A 61 -10.33 -2.28 -0.86
CA ARG A 61 -9.26 -2.15 -1.86
C ARG A 61 -9.46 -0.91 -2.73
N THR A 62 -10.65 -0.74 -3.29
CA THR A 62 -10.99 0.43 -4.11
C THR A 62 -10.86 1.73 -3.30
N ALA A 63 -11.30 1.72 -2.04
CA ALA A 63 -11.24 2.88 -1.16
C ALA A 63 -9.80 3.30 -0.82
N VAL A 64 -8.89 2.34 -0.57
CA VAL A 64 -7.47 2.67 -0.30
C VAL A 64 -6.77 3.15 -1.57
N MET A 65 -7.06 2.57 -2.74
CA MET A 65 -6.46 3.02 -4.01
C MET A 65 -6.75 4.49 -4.30
N ARG A 66 -7.96 4.98 -3.97
CA ARG A 66 -8.32 6.40 -4.10
C ARG A 66 -7.53 7.34 -3.21
N LYS A 67 -6.95 6.84 -2.10
CA LYS A 67 -6.12 7.61 -1.18
C LYS A 67 -4.63 7.60 -1.55
N ILE A 68 -4.24 6.74 -2.49
CA ILE A 68 -2.85 6.53 -2.88
C ILE A 68 -2.60 7.34 -4.15
N ILE A 69 -1.68 8.30 -4.05
CA ILE A 69 -1.25 9.10 -5.20
C ILE A 69 -0.64 8.20 -6.29
N PRO A 70 -1.08 8.31 -7.56
CA PRO A 70 -0.45 7.60 -8.66
C PRO A 70 1.02 7.97 -8.83
N GLU A 71 1.83 7.00 -9.24
CA GLU A 71 3.29 7.15 -9.35
C GLU A 71 3.73 8.37 -10.15
N LYS A 72 3.15 8.57 -11.34
CA LYS A 72 3.49 9.70 -12.21
C LYS A 72 3.15 11.06 -11.59
N GLU A 73 2.10 11.11 -10.79
CA GLU A 73 1.69 12.33 -10.09
C GLU A 73 2.62 12.61 -8.91
N LEU A 74 2.99 11.57 -8.15
CA LEU A 74 3.99 11.68 -7.10
C LEU A 74 5.33 12.18 -7.65
N ASP A 75 5.78 11.64 -8.79
CA ASP A 75 7.01 12.05 -9.47
C ASP A 75 6.96 13.54 -9.86
N ALA A 76 5.83 13.96 -10.43
CA ALA A 76 5.60 15.35 -10.80
C ALA A 76 5.64 16.29 -9.58
N LEU A 77 5.03 15.90 -8.46
CA LEU A 77 5.07 16.71 -7.23
C LEU A 77 6.46 16.79 -6.62
N ILE A 78 7.20 15.67 -6.58
CA ILE A 78 8.59 15.64 -6.10
C ILE A 78 9.46 16.61 -6.92
N CYS A 79 9.38 16.53 -8.25
CA CYS A 79 10.10 17.42 -9.15
C CYS A 79 9.64 18.88 -9.00
N GLY A 80 8.34 19.10 -8.85
CA GLY A 80 7.74 20.44 -8.70
C GLY A 80 8.22 21.21 -7.47
N VAL A 81 8.64 20.52 -6.40
CA VAL A 81 9.21 21.15 -5.19
C VAL A 81 10.73 21.30 -5.24
N GLY A 82 11.36 21.02 -6.39
CA GLY A 82 12.80 21.18 -6.60
C GLY A 82 13.66 20.06 -6.01
N LEU A 83 13.09 18.86 -5.88
CA LEU A 83 13.84 17.63 -5.64
C LEU A 83 14.04 16.89 -6.97
N THR A 84 15.13 16.14 -7.10
CA THR A 84 15.36 15.27 -8.25
C THR A 84 15.07 13.83 -7.86
N LEU A 85 14.08 13.21 -8.50
CA LEU A 85 13.83 11.77 -8.37
C LEU A 85 15.01 11.02 -9.02
N ASN A 86 15.76 10.27 -8.21
CA ASN A 86 16.95 9.56 -8.64
C ASN A 86 16.68 8.09 -8.94
N ASP A 87 15.82 7.45 -8.14
CA ASP A 87 15.54 6.02 -8.27
C ASP A 87 14.17 5.65 -7.69
N ARG A 88 13.63 4.50 -8.12
CA ARG A 88 12.50 3.81 -7.48
C ARG A 88 12.86 2.34 -7.31
N LEU A 89 13.02 1.93 -6.05
CA LEU A 89 13.36 0.56 -5.69
C LEU A 89 12.08 -0.20 -5.29
N VAL A 90 11.97 -1.46 -5.67
CA VAL A 90 10.88 -2.34 -5.26
C VAL A 90 11.43 -3.41 -4.33
N ASP A 91 10.79 -3.62 -3.18
CA ASP A 91 11.11 -4.75 -2.31
C ASP A 91 10.30 -5.98 -2.75
N LEU A 92 10.95 -6.85 -3.53
CA LEU A 92 10.35 -8.07 -4.07
C LEU A 92 10.24 -9.19 -3.04
N ASN A 93 11.07 -9.16 -2.00
CA ASN A 93 11.14 -10.24 -1.01
C ASN A 93 10.38 -9.90 0.28
N GLY A 94 10.31 -8.62 0.62
CA GLY A 94 9.60 -8.16 1.80
C GLY A 94 8.08 -8.32 1.72
N VAL A 95 7.50 -8.70 2.85
CA VAL A 95 6.06 -8.70 3.08
C VAL A 95 5.75 -7.93 4.37
N LEU A 96 4.74 -7.07 4.34
CA LEU A 96 4.47 -6.08 5.39
C LEU A 96 3.99 -6.72 6.70
N GLN A 97 3.41 -7.92 6.66
CA GLN A 97 2.97 -8.68 7.84
C GLN A 97 3.96 -9.80 8.23
N GLY A 98 5.18 -9.77 7.70
CA GLY A 98 6.21 -10.79 7.96
C GLY A 98 5.76 -12.20 7.57
N GLU A 99 6.28 -13.22 8.25
CA GLU A 99 5.96 -14.63 7.95
C GLU A 99 4.46 -14.94 8.05
N SER A 100 3.74 -14.23 8.94
CA SER A 100 2.29 -14.41 9.12
C SER A 100 1.46 -14.00 7.90
N TYR A 101 2.05 -13.30 6.92
CA TYR A 101 1.41 -13.01 5.64
C TYR A 101 1.02 -14.30 4.88
N PHE A 102 1.80 -15.37 5.07
CA PHE A 102 1.58 -16.67 4.42
C PHE A 102 0.73 -17.63 5.25
N ASP A 103 0.22 -17.18 6.41
CA ASP A 103 -0.79 -17.89 7.16
C ASP A 103 -2.17 -17.42 6.68
N ALA A 104 -2.78 -18.18 5.79
CA ALA A 104 -4.07 -17.82 5.22
C ALA A 104 -5.21 -17.78 6.27
N GLU A 105 -5.08 -18.54 7.36
CA GLU A 105 -6.06 -18.54 8.46
C GLU A 105 -5.92 -17.31 9.36
N ALA A 106 -4.76 -16.62 9.35
CA ALA A 106 -4.52 -15.44 10.16
C ALA A 106 -5.51 -14.30 9.85
N VAL A 107 -6.12 -14.28 8.67
CA VAL A 107 -7.24 -13.37 8.35
C VAL A 107 -8.39 -13.51 9.32
N LEU A 108 -8.60 -14.65 9.99
CA LEU A 108 -9.64 -14.86 11.01
C LEU A 108 -9.26 -14.25 12.37
N ASP A 109 -7.98 -13.97 12.62
CA ASP A 109 -7.52 -13.28 13.82
C ASP A 109 -7.70 -11.76 13.71
N TYR A 110 -8.41 -11.18 14.67
CA TYR A 110 -8.58 -9.74 14.77
C TYR A 110 -7.25 -8.99 14.98
N ALA A 111 -6.31 -9.55 15.76
CA ALA A 111 -5.03 -8.91 16.02
C ALA A 111 -4.19 -8.81 14.74
N TRP A 112 -4.20 -9.86 13.92
CA TRP A 112 -3.55 -9.86 12.61
C TRP A 112 -4.20 -8.84 11.66
N ARG A 113 -5.54 -8.82 11.57
CA ARG A 113 -6.27 -7.83 10.75
C ARG A 113 -5.94 -6.40 11.17
N LYS A 114 -5.82 -6.13 12.47
CA LYS A 114 -5.45 -4.80 12.99
C LYS A 114 -4.03 -4.37 12.57
N GLY A 115 -3.18 -5.29 12.13
CA GLY A 115 -1.87 -5.01 11.57
C GLY A 115 -1.90 -4.30 10.22
N ASP A 116 -3.03 -4.34 9.51
CA ASP A 116 -3.21 -3.63 8.24
C ASP A 116 -4.45 -2.72 8.32
N SER A 117 -4.24 -1.42 8.09
CA SER A 117 -5.31 -0.42 8.15
C SER A 117 -6.40 -0.62 7.11
N ILE A 118 -6.18 -1.40 6.04
CA ILE A 118 -7.22 -1.65 5.03
C ILE A 118 -8.49 -2.24 5.62
N TRP A 119 -8.37 -3.06 6.68
CA TRP A 119 -9.51 -3.70 7.33
C TRP A 119 -10.45 -2.68 7.99
N THR A 120 -9.98 -1.47 8.29
CA THR A 120 -10.82 -0.36 8.78
C THR A 120 -11.63 0.32 7.69
N LEU A 121 -11.30 0.09 6.41
CA LEU A 121 -12.02 0.61 5.26
C LEU A 121 -13.12 -0.34 4.78
N ALA A 122 -13.07 -1.60 5.21
CA ALA A 122 -14.14 -2.56 4.96
C ALA A 122 -15.36 -2.19 5.82
N SER A 123 -16.54 -2.20 5.20
CA SER A 123 -17.79 -2.09 5.96
C SER A 123 -18.00 -3.33 6.83
N ASP A 124 -18.82 -3.23 7.89
CA ASP A 124 -19.16 -4.39 8.72
C ASP A 124 -19.69 -5.56 7.88
N HIS A 125 -20.52 -5.27 6.87
CA HIS A 125 -21.06 -6.28 5.97
C HIS A 125 -19.99 -6.95 5.10
N GLU A 126 -19.07 -6.16 4.54
CA GLU A 126 -17.97 -6.67 3.73
C GLU A 126 -17.01 -7.51 4.57
N LEU A 127 -16.68 -7.06 5.78
CA LEU A 127 -15.87 -7.83 6.73
C LEU A 127 -16.53 -9.16 7.09
N GLN A 128 -17.82 -9.18 7.43
CA GLN A 128 -18.53 -10.44 7.73
C GLN A 128 -18.56 -11.39 6.53
N THR A 129 -18.71 -10.84 5.32
CA THR A 129 -18.66 -11.62 4.07
C THR A 129 -17.28 -12.25 3.88
N ALA A 130 -16.20 -11.46 4.05
CA ALA A 130 -14.83 -11.94 3.97
C ALA A 130 -14.55 -13.07 4.97
N LEU A 131 -14.93 -12.89 6.25
CA LEU A 131 -14.70 -13.89 7.30
C LEU A 131 -15.50 -15.19 7.05
N THR A 132 -16.73 -15.06 6.55
CA THR A 132 -17.55 -16.22 6.16
C THR A 132 -16.88 -16.97 5.00
N GLN A 133 -16.45 -16.25 3.96
CA GLN A 133 -15.76 -16.85 2.81
C GLN A 133 -14.48 -17.58 3.24
N VAL A 134 -13.65 -16.98 4.09
CA VAL A 134 -12.42 -17.61 4.61
C VAL A 134 -12.75 -18.89 5.39
N THR A 135 -13.77 -18.85 6.26
CA THR A 135 -14.22 -20.01 7.05
C THR A 135 -14.71 -21.15 6.14
N GLU A 136 -15.48 -20.83 5.10
CA GLU A 136 -15.96 -21.82 4.13
C GLU A 136 -14.83 -22.44 3.30
N LEU A 137 -13.88 -21.62 2.85
CA LEU A 137 -12.70 -22.09 2.11
C LEU A 137 -11.82 -22.98 3.00
N ALA A 138 -11.65 -22.64 4.28
CA ALA A 138 -10.93 -23.46 5.24
C ALA A 138 -11.61 -24.82 5.44
N ALA A 139 -12.95 -24.83 5.65
CA ALA A 139 -13.73 -26.06 5.81
C ALA A 139 -13.67 -26.98 4.58
N LYS A 140 -13.45 -26.40 3.38
CA LYS A 140 -13.29 -27.14 2.10
C LYS A 140 -11.83 -27.51 1.80
N ASN A 141 -10.86 -27.16 2.66
CA ASN A 141 -9.42 -27.27 2.41
C ASN A 141 -8.96 -26.54 1.13
N GLN A 142 -9.59 -25.40 0.82
CA GLN A 142 -9.33 -24.59 -0.39
C GLN A 142 -8.65 -23.25 -0.09
N LEU A 143 -8.54 -22.87 1.20
CA LEU A 143 -8.04 -21.55 1.60
C LEU A 143 -6.57 -21.32 1.18
N GLN A 144 -5.71 -22.32 1.31
CA GLN A 144 -4.32 -22.22 0.87
C GLN A 144 -4.20 -21.98 -0.64
N SER A 145 -4.98 -22.69 -1.45
CA SER A 145 -5.00 -22.52 -2.91
C SER A 145 -5.57 -21.17 -3.32
N PHE A 146 -6.55 -20.64 -2.57
CA PHE A 146 -7.05 -19.28 -2.75
C PHE A 146 -5.93 -18.26 -2.53
N MET A 147 -5.22 -18.34 -1.40
CA MET A 147 -4.08 -17.45 -1.11
C MET A 147 -3.02 -17.54 -2.23
N GLN A 148 -2.57 -18.74 -2.60
CA GLN A 148 -1.55 -18.94 -3.63
C GLN A 148 -1.96 -18.35 -4.99
N ARG A 149 -3.24 -18.47 -5.36
CA ARG A 149 -3.77 -17.92 -6.61
C ARG A 149 -3.66 -16.40 -6.63
N TYR A 150 -4.03 -15.74 -5.54
CA TYR A 150 -4.05 -14.28 -5.46
C TYR A 150 -2.71 -13.67 -5.01
N ASP A 151 -1.76 -14.48 -4.52
CA ASP A 151 -0.36 -14.10 -4.26
C ASP A 151 0.55 -14.28 -5.49
N ALA A 152 0.07 -14.88 -6.57
CA ALA A 152 0.90 -15.37 -7.68
C ALA A 152 1.79 -14.29 -8.33
N ASP A 153 1.33 -13.04 -8.39
CA ASP A 153 2.04 -11.93 -9.00
C ASP A 153 3.01 -11.23 -8.03
N ARG A 154 2.77 -11.33 -6.71
CA ARG A 154 3.55 -10.61 -5.68
C ARG A 154 5.06 -10.86 -5.79
N PRO A 155 5.60 -12.07 -6.04
CA PRO A 155 7.05 -12.27 -6.14
C PRO A 155 7.75 -11.44 -7.23
N ALA A 156 7.03 -11.07 -8.30
CA ALA A 156 7.55 -10.23 -9.38
C ALA A 156 7.26 -8.73 -9.17
N LEU A 157 6.28 -8.40 -8.33
CA LEU A 157 5.74 -7.05 -8.15
C LEU A 157 6.14 -6.39 -6.82
N GLY A 158 6.41 -7.18 -5.79
CA GLY A 158 6.57 -6.73 -4.41
C GLY A 158 5.28 -6.19 -3.78
N GLN A 159 5.36 -5.76 -2.53
CA GLN A 159 4.26 -5.07 -1.83
C GLN A 159 4.44 -3.56 -1.74
N THR A 160 5.69 -3.10 -1.80
CA THR A 160 6.01 -1.68 -1.62
C THR A 160 7.11 -1.23 -2.55
N SER A 161 7.17 0.08 -2.78
CA SER A 161 8.20 0.74 -3.54
C SER A 161 8.75 1.94 -2.77
N PHE A 162 10.03 2.24 -2.98
CA PHE A 162 10.78 3.31 -2.34
C PHE A 162 11.18 4.32 -3.41
N SER A 163 10.52 5.46 -3.43
CA SER A 163 10.93 6.59 -4.27
C SER A 163 12.06 7.34 -3.55
N VAL A 164 13.21 7.48 -4.23
CA VAL A 164 14.41 8.12 -3.68
C VAL A 164 14.64 9.43 -4.42
N ALA A 165 14.49 10.55 -3.71
CA ALA A 165 14.68 11.89 -4.25
C ALA A 165 15.79 12.64 -3.51
N ILE A 166 16.56 13.44 -4.24
CA ILE A 166 17.71 14.18 -3.72
C ILE A 166 17.46 15.68 -3.84
N LYS A 167 17.84 16.42 -2.81
CA LYS A 167 17.87 17.88 -2.84
C LYS A 167 19.14 18.35 -3.56
N ASN A 168 18.98 19.10 -4.65
CA ASN A 168 20.12 19.77 -5.30
C ASN A 168 20.67 20.90 -4.44
#